data_AF-A0A418C577-F1
#
_entry.id   AF-A0A418C577-F1
#
_cell.length_a   1.000
_cell.length_b   1.000
_cell.length_c   1.000
_cell.angle_alpha   90.00
_cell.angle_beta   90.00
_cell.angle_gamma   90.00
#
_symmetry.space_group_name_H-M   'P 1'
#
loop_
_entity.id
_entity.type
_entity.pdbx_description
1 polymer ?
#
loop_
_entity_poly.entity_id
_entity_poly.type
_entity_poly.pdbx_seq_one_letter_code
_entity_poly.pdbx_strand_id
1 'polypeptide(L)'
;MSDDARVVRIPLKYGGDDLQVSPRQAGRHSRWVWIAGGVFLVANIVVLGSIVIVGKSVGESLVHIKSVESQQAIQALSASTLPSKFAVQHVTPRQDQAHRGTCWDFATIAYLEWSYRANGVANGWLKAEEYVAFSEQIWNHTTEGGEDYDLYYLRDGLKNSVLPTAVCPYFKQGNEDVCPGLDAALEHNPVQFEVKVQPIPTLQLFTQKKALSIGTPVVSVSHYYPCIGPFLSDPHC
;
A
#
# COMPACT_ATOMS: atom_id res chain seq x y z
N MET A 1 35.35 -74.24 -45.56
CA MET A 1 34.18 -74.31 -44.66
C MET A 1 34.37 -73.19 -43.66
N SER A 2 33.66 -72.07 -43.84
CA SER A 2 32.29 -71.85 -43.31
C SER A 2 32.37 -71.69 -41.78
N ASP A 3 31.82 -70.68 -41.12
CA ASP A 3 31.10 -69.49 -41.53
C ASP A 3 31.18 -68.45 -40.41
N ASP A 4 30.96 -67.22 -40.83
CA ASP A 4 30.46 -66.02 -40.15
C ASP A 4 29.92 -66.16 -38.70
N ALA A 5 30.50 -65.41 -37.77
CA ALA A 5 29.77 -64.81 -36.65
C ALA A 5 30.44 -63.50 -36.22
N ARG A 6 29.83 -62.41 -36.67
CA ARG A 6 30.17 -61.00 -36.49
C ARG A 6 30.10 -60.58 -35.01
N VAL A 7 31.20 -60.05 -34.44
CA VAL A 7 31.19 -59.24 -33.21
C VAL A 7 31.85 -57.89 -33.48
N VAL A 8 31.10 -56.84 -33.12
CA VAL A 8 31.27 -55.40 -33.33
C VAL A 8 30.99 -54.85 -31.91
N ARG A 9 31.77 -54.01 -31.22
CA ARG A 9 32.74 -52.99 -31.67
C ARG A 9 33.40 -52.26 -30.45
N ILE A 10 34.50 -51.55 -30.75
CA ILE A 10 35.06 -50.29 -30.17
C ILE A 10 35.84 -50.26 -28.84
N PRO A 11 36.76 -49.27 -28.62
CA PRO A 11 38.20 -49.54 -28.52
C PRO A 11 38.83 -48.90 -27.27
N LEU A 12 39.93 -49.43 -26.75
CA LEU A 12 40.70 -48.70 -25.74
C LEU A 12 42.17 -48.70 -26.12
N LYS A 13 42.51 -47.73 -26.97
CA LYS A 13 43.87 -47.30 -27.22
C LYS A 13 44.03 -46.00 -26.45
N TYR A 14 44.76 -46.02 -25.34
CA TYR A 14 45.79 -45.06 -24.98
C TYR A 14 46.33 -45.44 -23.58
N GLY A 15 47.65 -45.64 -23.51
CA GLY A 15 48.35 -46.08 -22.31
C GLY A 15 48.14 -45.11 -21.13
N GLY A 16 47.90 -45.68 -19.96
CA GLY A 16 47.81 -44.95 -18.70
C GLY A 16 49.18 -44.95 -18.02
N ASP A 17 49.86 -43.81 -18.07
CA ASP A 17 50.91 -43.46 -17.12
C ASP A 17 50.28 -43.06 -15.79
N ASP A 18 50.97 -43.41 -14.71
CA ASP A 18 50.58 -43.21 -13.32
C ASP A 18 50.00 -41.82 -13.03
N LEU A 19 48.78 -41.82 -12.49
CA LEU A 19 48.13 -40.69 -11.83
C LEU A 19 48.88 -40.36 -10.52
N GLN A 20 49.99 -39.63 -10.61
CA GLN A 20 50.48 -38.85 -9.48
C GLN A 20 49.84 -37.46 -9.53
N VAL A 21 48.88 -37.26 -8.62
CA VAL A 21 48.19 -36.00 -8.36
C VAL A 21 49.22 -34.94 -7.95
N SER A 22 49.50 -34.01 -8.86
CA SER A 22 50.30 -32.81 -8.61
C SER A 22 49.58 -31.92 -7.58
N PRO A 23 50.27 -31.35 -6.58
CA PRO A 23 49.64 -30.51 -5.59
C PRO A 23 49.06 -29.26 -6.26
N ARG A 24 47.85 -28.89 -5.83
CA ARG A 24 47.11 -27.67 -6.20
C ARG A 24 48.03 -26.53 -6.68
N GLN A 25 48.08 -26.32 -8.00
CA GLN A 25 48.45 -25.01 -8.54
C GLN A 25 47.32 -24.05 -8.17
N ALA A 26 47.40 -23.47 -6.97
CA ALA A 26 46.76 -22.20 -6.70
C ALA A 26 47.37 -21.19 -7.68
N GLY A 27 46.68 -20.96 -8.80
CA GLY A 27 47.13 -20.06 -9.84
C GLY A 27 47.48 -18.72 -9.21
N ARG A 28 48.77 -18.34 -9.27
CA ARG A 28 49.25 -17.04 -8.83
C ARG A 28 48.72 -16.01 -9.83
N HIS A 29 47.47 -15.59 -9.65
CA HIS A 29 46.88 -14.52 -10.44
C HIS A 29 47.79 -13.30 -10.33
N SER A 30 48.31 -12.85 -11.48
CA SER A 30 49.21 -11.71 -11.57
C SER A 30 48.61 -10.51 -10.83
N ARG A 31 49.43 -9.74 -10.11
CA ARG A 31 48.99 -8.52 -9.40
C ARG A 31 48.20 -7.59 -10.32
N TRP A 32 48.50 -7.61 -11.62
CA TRP A 32 47.78 -6.91 -12.67
C TRP A 32 46.33 -7.36 -12.89
N VAL A 33 46.02 -8.65 -12.71
CA VAL A 33 44.65 -9.18 -12.81
C VAL A 33 43.78 -8.67 -11.67
N TRP A 34 44.33 -8.58 -10.45
CA TRP A 34 43.63 -8.00 -9.31
C TRP A 34 43.46 -6.49 -9.43
N ILE A 35 44.46 -5.78 -9.94
CA ILE A 35 44.36 -4.34 -10.22
C ILE A 35 43.31 -4.08 -11.32
N ALA A 36 43.37 -4.81 -12.44
CA ALA A 36 42.42 -4.65 -13.54
C ALA A 36 40.98 -5.03 -13.11
N GLY A 37 40.83 -6.12 -12.36
CA GLY A 37 39.54 -6.53 -11.79
C GLY A 37 38.99 -5.50 -10.80
N GLY A 38 39.83 -4.95 -9.93
CA GLY A 38 39.46 -3.89 -8.99
C GLY A 38 39.02 -2.61 -9.70
N VAL A 39 39.75 -2.17 -10.74
CA VAL A 39 39.38 -1.00 -11.56
C VAL A 39 38.03 -1.22 -12.26
N PHE A 40 37.80 -2.41 -12.83
CA PHE A 40 36.53 -2.74 -13.47
C PHE A 40 35.37 -2.71 -12.47
N LEU A 41 35.55 -3.23 -11.26
CA LEU A 41 34.53 -3.25 -10.21
C LEU A 41 34.19 -1.83 -9.76
N VAL A 42 35.19 -0.98 -9.54
CA VAL A 42 34.99 0.44 -9.20
C VAL A 42 34.28 1.18 -10.34
N ALA A 43 34.66 0.96 -11.59
CA ALA A 43 34.00 1.57 -12.74
C ALA A 43 32.51 1.19 -12.82
N ASN A 44 32.17 -0.08 -12.57
CA ASN A 44 30.78 -0.53 -12.54
C ASN A 44 30.00 0.08 -11.36
N ILE A 45 30.61 0.20 -10.18
CA ILE A 45 29.98 0.87 -9.03
C ILE A 45 29.69 2.34 -9.34
N VAL A 46 30.62 3.06 -9.96
CA VAL A 46 30.43 4.47 -10.35
C VAL A 46 29.30 4.62 -11.37
N VAL A 47 29.24 3.74 -12.37
CA VAL A 47 28.18 3.75 -13.38
C VAL A 47 26.82 3.42 -12.76
N LEU A 48 26.73 2.42 -11.88
CA LEU A 48 25.48 2.11 -11.18
C LEU A 48 25.04 3.26 -10.26
N GLY A 49 25.99 3.87 -9.54
CA GLY A 49 25.74 5.03 -8.70
C GLY A 49 25.20 6.23 -9.49
N SER A 50 25.77 6.52 -10.66
CA SER A 50 25.30 7.62 -11.51
C SER A 50 23.92 7.36 -12.10
N ILE A 51 23.61 6.12 -12.50
CA ILE A 51 22.26 5.73 -12.96
C ILE A 51 21.22 5.95 -11.85
N VAL A 52 21.53 5.57 -10.60
CA VAL A 52 20.62 5.77 -9.45
C VAL A 52 20.38 7.27 -9.19
N ILE A 53 21.43 8.09 -9.23
CA ILE A 53 21.33 9.54 -9.00
C ILE A 53 20.47 10.20 -10.09
N VAL A 54 20.73 9.87 -11.36
CA VAL A 54 19.94 10.39 -12.48
C VAL A 54 18.50 9.92 -12.39
N GLY A 55 18.26 8.65 -12.05
CA GLY A 55 16.92 8.10 -11.86
C GLY A 55 16.12 8.83 -10.78
N LYS A 56 16.74 9.14 -9.64
CA LYS A 56 16.12 9.97 -8.59
C LYS A 56 15.80 11.38 -9.08
N SER A 57 16.75 12.06 -9.71
CA SER A 57 16.58 13.43 -10.21
C SER A 57 15.47 13.53 -11.26
N VAL A 58 15.40 12.59 -12.19
CA VAL A 58 14.33 12.52 -13.19
C VAL A 58 12.98 12.24 -12.53
N GLY A 59 12.93 11.33 -11.54
CA GLY A 59 11.72 11.06 -10.77
C GLY A 59 11.17 12.29 -10.05
N GLU A 60 12.03 13.02 -9.34
CA GLU A 60 11.67 14.28 -8.65
C GLU A 60 11.20 15.35 -9.64
N SER A 61 11.88 15.48 -10.78
CA SER A 61 11.50 16.43 -11.84
C SER A 61 10.13 16.10 -12.44
N LEU A 62 9.83 14.83 -12.69
CA LEU A 62 8.52 14.38 -13.17
C LEU A 62 7.40 14.66 -12.18
N VAL A 63 7.66 14.46 -10.88
CA VAL A 63 6.70 14.81 -9.82
C VAL A 63 6.44 16.32 -9.81
N HIS A 64 7.50 17.13 -9.93
CA HIS A 64 7.37 18.58 -9.99
C HIS A 64 6.56 19.04 -11.21
N ILE A 65 6.87 18.53 -12.41
CA ILE A 65 6.14 18.87 -13.65
C ILE A 65 4.66 18.52 -13.53
N LYS A 66 4.33 17.30 -13.06
CA LYS A 66 2.93 16.89 -12.83
C LYS A 66 2.22 17.81 -11.84
N SER A 67 2.92 18.25 -10.79
CA SER A 67 2.34 19.17 -9.81
C SER A 67 2.02 20.53 -10.43
N VAL A 68 2.91 21.08 -11.27
CA VAL A 68 2.71 22.37 -11.96
C VAL A 68 1.58 22.28 -12.98
N GLU A 69 1.53 21.21 -13.79
CA GLU A 69 0.42 20.97 -14.72
C GLU A 69 -0.92 20.89 -13.99
N SER A 70 -0.97 20.19 -12.86
CA SER A 70 -2.18 20.11 -12.05
C SER A 70 -2.61 21.48 -11.53
N GLN A 71 -1.66 22.30 -11.06
CA GLN A 71 -1.93 23.65 -10.57
C GLN A 71 -2.42 24.58 -11.68
N GLN A 72 -1.84 24.50 -12.87
CA GLN A 72 -2.28 25.28 -14.03
C GLN A 72 -3.69 24.86 -14.48
N ALA A 73 -3.98 23.56 -14.53
CA ALA A 73 -5.32 23.05 -14.83
C ALA A 73 -6.35 23.52 -13.79
N ILE A 74 -5.96 23.54 -12.51
CA ILE A 74 -6.78 24.06 -11.41
C ILE A 74 -7.01 25.58 -11.54
N GLN A 75 -6.00 26.37 -11.90
CA GLN A 75 -6.17 27.80 -12.13
C GLN A 75 -7.05 28.12 -13.34
N ALA A 76 -7.09 27.24 -14.35
CA ALA A 76 -7.98 27.35 -15.49
C ALA A 76 -9.44 26.98 -15.16
N LEU A 77 -9.69 26.27 -14.05
CA LEU A 77 -11.03 25.93 -13.58
C LEU A 77 -11.62 27.10 -12.78
N SER A 78 -12.65 27.73 -13.34
CA SER A 78 -13.51 28.66 -12.59
C SER A 78 -14.58 27.90 -11.81
N ALA A 79 -15.02 28.46 -10.68
CA ALA A 79 -16.07 27.85 -9.84
C ALA A 79 -17.39 27.59 -10.61
N SER A 80 -17.66 28.33 -11.68
CA SER A 80 -18.83 28.15 -12.55
C SER A 80 -18.76 26.92 -13.47
N THR A 81 -17.57 26.33 -13.64
CA THR A 81 -17.35 25.15 -14.51
C THR A 81 -17.39 23.84 -13.72
N LEU A 82 -17.40 23.92 -12.38
CA LEU A 82 -17.46 22.75 -11.52
C LEU A 82 -18.89 22.21 -11.47
N PRO A 83 -19.07 20.88 -11.48
CA PRO A 83 -20.39 20.31 -11.25
C PRO A 83 -20.84 20.64 -9.82
N SER A 84 -22.14 20.86 -9.66
CA SER A 84 -22.74 21.16 -8.36
C SER A 84 -22.66 19.99 -7.37
N LYS A 85 -22.41 18.78 -7.87
CA LYS A 85 -22.24 17.55 -7.09
C LYS A 85 -21.14 16.69 -7.70
N PHE A 86 -20.42 15.99 -6.83
CA PHE A 86 -19.38 15.05 -7.21
C PHE A 86 -19.41 13.86 -6.25
N ALA A 87 -19.09 12.68 -6.78
CA ALA A 87 -18.96 11.45 -6.01
C ALA A 87 -17.64 10.77 -6.36
N VAL A 88 -16.97 10.26 -5.34
CA VAL A 88 -15.73 9.50 -5.48
C VAL A 88 -16.02 8.05 -5.81
N GLN A 89 -15.10 7.40 -6.52
CA GLN A 89 -15.15 5.96 -6.77
C GLN A 89 -14.45 5.19 -5.66
N HIS A 90 -14.59 3.86 -5.64
CA HIS A 90 -13.92 2.95 -4.70
C HIS A 90 -14.28 3.15 -3.22
N VAL A 91 -15.45 3.72 -2.93
CA VAL A 91 -15.96 3.82 -1.55
C VAL A 91 -16.15 2.41 -0.97
N THR A 92 -15.67 2.19 0.26
CA THR A 92 -15.86 0.92 0.99
C THR A 92 -17.29 0.82 1.54
N PRO A 93 -17.78 -0.39 1.85
CA PRO A 93 -19.12 -0.57 2.41
C PRO A 93 -19.35 0.24 3.69
N ARG A 94 -20.62 0.63 3.92
CA ARG A 94 -21.02 1.36 5.12
C ARG A 94 -20.81 0.51 6.38
N GLN A 95 -20.21 1.11 7.40
CA GLN A 95 -20.00 0.51 8.71
C GLN A 95 -21.00 1.05 9.76
N ASP A 96 -21.06 0.40 10.93
CA ASP A 96 -21.97 0.73 12.03
C ASP A 96 -21.22 0.85 13.37
N GLN A 97 -21.07 2.10 13.84
CA GLN A 97 -20.40 2.42 15.11
C GLN A 97 -21.23 2.07 16.35
N ALA A 98 -22.51 1.70 16.19
CA ALA A 98 -23.48 1.52 17.28
C ALA A 98 -23.61 2.78 18.15
N HIS A 99 -23.94 2.63 19.44
CA HIS A 99 -24.13 3.75 20.38
C HIS A 99 -22.80 4.20 21.04
N ARG A 100 -21.70 4.21 20.29
CA ARG A 100 -20.36 4.55 20.77
C ARG A 100 -19.89 5.88 20.18
N GLY A 101 -19.13 6.66 20.96
CA GLY A 101 -18.51 7.92 20.53
C GLY A 101 -17.27 7.71 19.64
N THR A 102 -17.36 6.86 18.62
CA THR A 102 -16.26 6.44 17.74
C THR A 102 -16.43 6.93 16.29
N CYS A 103 -17.33 7.89 16.05
CA CYS A 103 -17.58 8.42 14.70
C CYS A 103 -16.31 8.96 14.03
N TRP A 104 -15.41 9.53 14.83
CA TRP A 104 -14.13 10.08 14.39
C TRP A 104 -13.15 8.98 13.97
N ASP A 105 -13.11 7.83 14.65
CA ASP A 105 -12.37 6.63 14.23
C ASP A 105 -12.89 6.15 12.88
N PHE A 106 -14.22 6.00 12.76
CA PHE A 106 -14.86 5.52 11.54
C PHE A 106 -14.62 6.47 10.35
N ALA A 107 -14.69 7.78 10.57
CA ALA A 107 -14.40 8.77 9.54
C ALA A 107 -12.94 8.71 9.08
N THR A 108 -12.00 8.60 10.04
CA THR A 108 -10.56 8.49 9.77
C THR A 108 -10.21 7.20 9.05
N ILE A 109 -10.69 6.06 9.56
CA ILE A 109 -10.44 4.74 8.99
C ILE A 109 -11.08 4.61 7.61
N ALA A 110 -12.32 5.06 7.40
CA ALA A 110 -12.95 5.04 6.09
C ALA A 110 -12.18 5.89 5.06
N TYR A 111 -11.63 7.03 5.47
CA TYR A 111 -10.77 7.84 4.60
C TYR A 111 -9.47 7.12 4.23
N LEU A 112 -8.82 6.47 5.20
CA LEU A 112 -7.60 5.68 4.99
C LEU A 112 -7.84 4.46 4.11
N GLU A 113 -8.89 3.68 4.38
CA GLU A 113 -9.30 2.53 3.56
C GLU A 113 -9.58 2.94 2.12
N TRP A 114 -10.36 4.02 1.93
CA TRP A 114 -10.68 4.55 0.61
C TRP A 114 -9.39 4.94 -0.14
N SER A 115 -8.49 5.67 0.53
CA SER A 115 -7.23 6.12 -0.06
C SER A 115 -6.32 4.94 -0.41
N TYR A 116 -6.24 3.95 0.49
CA TYR A 116 -5.48 2.73 0.29
C TYR A 116 -6.00 1.93 -0.91
N ARG A 117 -7.32 1.73 -0.99
CA ARG A 117 -7.98 1.04 -2.11
C ARG A 117 -7.81 1.79 -3.43
N ALA A 118 -8.09 3.10 -3.45
CA ALA A 118 -7.96 3.93 -4.64
C ALA A 118 -6.52 3.88 -5.19
N ASN A 119 -5.52 3.95 -4.31
CA ASN A 119 -4.12 3.81 -4.69
C ASN A 119 -3.80 2.39 -5.17
N GLY A 120 -4.29 1.34 -4.49
CA GLY A 120 -4.08 -0.06 -4.89
C GLY A 120 -4.67 -0.36 -6.27
N VAL A 121 -5.89 0.11 -6.56
CA VAL A 121 -6.54 -0.04 -7.87
C VAL A 121 -5.77 0.73 -8.94
N ALA A 122 -5.36 1.98 -8.67
CA ALA A 122 -4.63 2.80 -9.63
C ALA A 122 -3.27 2.20 -10.02
N ASN A 123 -2.63 1.44 -9.14
CA ASN A 123 -1.36 0.76 -9.39
C ASN A 123 -1.52 -0.71 -9.83
N GLY A 124 -2.77 -1.20 -9.96
CA GLY A 124 -3.05 -2.59 -10.34
C GLY A 124 -2.70 -3.63 -9.27
N TRP A 125 -2.58 -3.22 -8.00
CA TRP A 125 -2.34 -4.11 -6.86
C TRP A 125 -3.62 -4.75 -6.33
N LEU A 126 -4.75 -4.07 -6.50
CA LEU A 126 -6.08 -4.53 -6.10
C LEU A 126 -7.01 -4.49 -7.31
N LYS A 127 -7.93 -5.46 -7.41
CA LYS A 127 -9.05 -5.35 -8.34
C LYS A 127 -10.05 -4.29 -7.89
N ALA A 128 -10.89 -3.82 -8.79
CA ALA A 128 -11.84 -2.74 -8.52
C ALA A 128 -12.83 -3.10 -7.39
N GLU A 129 -13.19 -4.37 -7.27
CA GLU A 129 -14.09 -4.96 -6.28
C GLU A 129 -13.40 -5.38 -4.98
N GLU A 130 -12.06 -5.39 -4.95
CA GLU A 130 -11.28 -5.79 -3.78
C GLU A 130 -10.98 -4.57 -2.90
N TYR A 131 -10.91 -4.81 -1.58
CA TYR A 131 -10.49 -3.83 -0.59
C TYR A 131 -9.99 -4.54 0.67
N VAL A 132 -9.18 -3.84 1.46
CA VAL A 132 -8.78 -4.27 2.80
C VAL A 132 -9.61 -3.47 3.79
N ALA A 133 -10.39 -4.16 4.61
CA ALA A 133 -11.09 -3.54 5.74
C ALA A 133 -10.10 -3.34 6.89
N PHE A 134 -9.98 -2.12 7.37
CA PHE A 134 -9.16 -1.71 8.49
C PHE A 134 -9.97 -1.71 9.78
N SER A 135 -9.31 -1.97 10.89
CA SER A 135 -9.93 -2.00 12.21
C SER A 135 -10.10 -0.60 12.77
N GLU A 136 -11.32 -0.27 13.17
CA GLU A 136 -11.66 0.95 13.93
C GLU A 136 -11.36 0.80 15.43
N GLN A 137 -11.04 -0.41 15.90
CA GLN A 137 -10.87 -0.70 17.34
C GLN A 137 -9.52 -0.23 17.90
N ILE A 138 -8.43 -0.46 17.15
CA ILE A 138 -7.05 -0.39 17.68
C ILE A 138 -6.55 1.04 17.88
N TRP A 139 -7.14 1.99 17.16
CA TRP A 139 -6.53 3.29 16.99
C TRP A 139 -6.48 4.13 18.27
N ASN A 140 -7.46 3.97 19.17
CA ASN A 140 -7.53 4.80 20.38
C ASN A 140 -8.25 4.15 21.57
N HIS A 141 -8.73 2.90 21.46
CA HIS A 141 -9.42 2.14 22.53
C HIS A 141 -10.43 2.97 23.36
N THR A 142 -11.06 3.99 22.77
CA THR A 142 -11.89 4.96 23.50
C THR A 142 -13.25 5.10 22.85
N THR A 143 -14.24 5.48 23.66
CA THR A 143 -15.58 5.87 23.20
C THR A 143 -15.92 7.29 23.59
N GLU A 144 -14.96 8.07 24.10
CA GLU A 144 -15.19 9.42 24.61
C GLU A 144 -15.33 10.48 23.51
N GLY A 145 -15.15 10.11 22.25
CA GLY A 145 -15.11 11.05 21.13
C GLY A 145 -13.70 11.43 20.72
N GLY A 146 -13.62 12.16 19.63
CA GLY A 146 -12.39 12.59 18.99
C GLY A 146 -12.73 13.35 17.72
N GLU A 147 -11.73 13.76 16.97
CA GLU A 147 -11.91 14.63 15.81
C GLU A 147 -11.22 14.04 14.58
N ASP A 148 -11.80 14.28 13.40
CA ASP A 148 -11.26 13.70 12.17
C ASP A 148 -9.93 14.31 11.71
N TYR A 149 -9.62 15.53 12.18
CA TYR A 149 -8.32 16.15 11.95
C TYR A 149 -7.19 15.56 12.80
N ASP A 150 -7.49 14.67 13.76
CA ASP A 150 -6.46 13.93 14.52
C ASP A 150 -5.57 13.08 13.60
N LEU A 151 -6.09 12.68 12.43
CA LEU A 151 -5.33 12.08 11.33
C LEU A 151 -4.06 12.86 10.98
N TYR A 152 -4.09 14.20 11.03
CA TYR A 152 -2.91 15.02 10.73
C TYR A 152 -1.79 14.82 11.76
N TYR A 153 -2.14 14.78 13.04
CA TYR A 153 -1.17 14.66 14.14
C TYR A 153 -0.64 13.26 14.29
N LEU A 154 -1.45 12.27 13.95
CA LEU A 154 -1.16 10.87 14.19
C LEU A 154 -0.62 10.13 12.95
N ARG A 155 -0.48 10.86 11.84
CA ARG A 155 0.02 10.41 10.53
C ARG A 155 1.23 9.48 10.60
N ASP A 156 2.21 9.85 11.41
CA ASP A 156 3.51 9.16 11.46
C ASP A 156 3.43 7.85 12.26
N GLY A 157 2.46 7.74 13.17
CA GLY A 157 2.16 6.52 13.95
C GLY A 157 1.22 5.55 13.21
N LEU A 158 0.27 6.08 12.43
CA LEU A 158 -0.76 5.30 11.72
C LEU A 158 -0.22 4.12 10.93
N LYS A 159 0.91 4.33 10.24
CA LYS A 159 1.52 3.33 9.35
C LYS A 159 1.82 2.01 10.07
N ASN A 160 2.05 2.04 11.38
CA ASN A 160 2.42 0.88 12.17
C ASN A 160 1.25 0.36 13.02
N SER A 161 0.17 1.13 13.16
CA SER A 161 -0.92 0.85 14.10
C SER A 161 -2.23 0.41 13.43
N VAL A 162 -2.38 0.63 12.12
CA VAL A 162 -3.57 0.17 11.39
C VAL A 162 -3.44 -1.31 11.04
N LEU A 163 -4.42 -2.10 11.45
CA LEU A 163 -4.50 -3.54 11.16
C LEU A 163 -5.81 -3.88 10.44
N PRO A 164 -5.88 -5.01 9.72
CA PRO A 164 -7.14 -5.47 9.14
C PRO A 164 -8.18 -5.81 10.21
N THR A 165 -9.47 -5.60 9.91
CA THR A 165 -10.59 -5.99 10.80
C THR A 165 -10.57 -7.48 11.16
N ALA A 166 -10.02 -8.34 10.28
CA ALA A 166 -9.86 -9.78 10.54
C ALA A 166 -8.90 -10.09 11.71
N VAL A 167 -7.97 -9.20 11.99
CA VAL A 167 -7.05 -9.30 13.13
C VAL A 167 -7.71 -8.75 14.39
N CYS A 168 -8.37 -7.60 14.26
CA CYS A 168 -9.00 -6.92 15.39
C CYS A 168 -10.41 -6.44 15.00
N PRO A 169 -11.45 -7.23 15.31
CA PRO A 169 -12.81 -6.85 14.96
C PRO A 169 -13.31 -5.72 15.85
N TYR A 170 -14.12 -4.84 15.28
CA TYR A 170 -14.82 -3.80 16.04
C TYR A 170 -15.93 -4.41 16.90
N PHE A 171 -15.94 -4.07 18.19
CA PHE A 171 -17.00 -4.49 19.10
C PHE A 171 -18.06 -3.38 19.23
N LYS A 172 -19.33 -3.73 19.01
CA LYS A 172 -20.43 -2.74 19.10
C LYS A 172 -20.76 -2.33 20.54
N GLN A 173 -20.35 -3.11 21.54
CA GLN A 173 -20.55 -2.83 22.96
C GLN A 173 -19.40 -3.43 23.78
N GLY A 174 -18.85 -2.65 24.73
CA GLY A 174 -17.74 -3.06 25.59
C GLY A 174 -16.48 -3.42 24.82
N ASN A 175 -15.54 -4.07 25.51
CA ASN A 175 -14.33 -4.66 24.93
C ASN A 175 -13.45 -3.63 24.18
N GLU A 176 -13.44 -2.39 24.68
CA GLU A 176 -12.64 -1.27 24.17
C GLU A 176 -11.17 -1.65 23.98
N ASP A 177 -10.60 -2.32 24.98
CA ASP A 177 -9.18 -2.70 25.04
C ASP A 177 -8.89 -4.13 24.57
N VAL A 178 -9.90 -4.85 24.05
CA VAL A 178 -9.77 -6.28 23.77
C VAL A 178 -9.42 -6.49 22.31
N CYS A 179 -8.14 -6.83 22.08
CA CYS A 179 -7.65 -7.27 20.79
C CYS A 179 -6.64 -8.41 20.97
N PRO A 180 -7.10 -9.68 21.02
CA PRO A 180 -6.22 -10.80 21.30
C PRO A 180 -5.11 -10.93 20.25
N GLY A 181 -3.85 -10.96 20.70
CA GLY A 181 -2.70 -11.06 19.81
C GLY A 181 -2.29 -9.75 19.13
N LEU A 182 -2.76 -8.61 19.61
CA LEU A 182 -2.44 -7.28 19.08
C LEU A 182 -0.94 -7.05 18.91
N ASP A 183 -0.13 -7.28 19.96
CA ASP A 183 1.32 -7.05 19.91
C ASP A 183 1.99 -7.87 18.79
N ALA A 184 1.62 -9.15 18.68
CA ALA A 184 2.14 -10.02 17.64
C ALA A 184 1.71 -9.58 16.23
N ALA A 185 0.48 -9.07 16.10
CA ALA A 185 -0.03 -8.57 14.83
C ALA A 185 0.59 -7.22 14.43
N LEU A 186 0.89 -6.35 15.38
CA LEU A 186 1.62 -5.10 15.13
C LEU A 186 3.07 -5.38 14.72
N GLU A 187 3.73 -6.38 15.33
CA GLU A 187 5.08 -6.81 14.94
C GLU A 187 5.11 -7.34 13.50
N HIS A 188 4.08 -8.08 13.10
CA HIS A 188 3.95 -8.68 11.77
C HIS A 188 2.83 -8.03 10.96
N ASN A 189 2.75 -6.70 10.97
CA ASN A 189 1.65 -5.99 10.31
C ASN A 189 1.67 -6.19 8.78
N PRO A 190 0.63 -6.83 8.19
CA PRO A 190 0.59 -7.08 6.76
C PRO A 190 0.28 -5.82 5.94
N VAL A 191 -0.21 -4.76 6.58
CA VAL A 191 -0.59 -3.51 5.95
C VAL A 191 0.54 -2.49 6.11
N GLN A 192 1.05 -1.98 5.00
CA GLN A 192 2.07 -0.92 4.99
C GLN A 192 1.65 0.20 4.05
N PHE A 193 1.65 1.43 4.55
CA PHE A 193 1.38 2.63 3.77
C PHE A 193 2.06 3.86 4.38
N GLU A 194 2.21 4.89 3.55
CA GLU A 194 2.64 6.22 3.98
C GLU A 194 1.44 7.16 3.85
N VAL A 195 1.03 7.78 4.96
CA VAL A 195 -0.05 8.76 4.92
C VAL A 195 0.52 10.11 4.50
N LYS A 196 -0.05 10.70 3.44
CA LYS A 196 0.33 12.04 2.96
C LYS A 196 -0.83 12.99 3.15
N VAL A 197 -0.86 13.65 4.31
CA VAL A 197 -1.85 14.68 4.61
C VAL A 197 -1.39 16.01 4.02
N GLN A 198 -2.20 16.58 3.14
CA GLN A 198 -2.02 17.94 2.63
C GLN A 198 -3.34 18.69 2.83
N PRO A 199 -3.33 19.96 3.26
CA PRO A 199 -4.53 20.78 3.23
C PRO A 199 -4.92 21.01 1.76
N ILE A 200 -6.03 20.43 1.34
CA ILE A 200 -6.50 20.50 -0.05
C ILE A 200 -7.66 21.51 -0.14
N PRO A 201 -7.51 22.68 -0.78
CA PRO A 201 -8.64 23.53 -1.14
C PRO A 201 -9.70 22.76 -1.95
N THR A 202 -10.99 23.06 -1.75
CA THR A 202 -12.14 22.33 -2.31
C THR A 202 -12.03 22.03 -3.81
N LEU A 203 -11.46 22.96 -4.57
CA LEU A 203 -11.23 22.80 -6.00
C LEU A 203 -10.28 21.64 -6.33
N GLN A 204 -9.20 21.49 -5.56
CA GLN A 204 -8.27 20.37 -5.71
C GLN A 204 -8.88 19.03 -5.30
N LEU A 205 -9.82 19.02 -4.36
CA LEU A 205 -10.51 17.80 -3.96
C LEU A 205 -11.32 17.21 -5.14
N PHE A 206 -12.01 18.09 -5.86
CA PHE A 206 -12.75 17.73 -7.06
C PHE A 206 -11.84 17.28 -8.20
N THR A 207 -10.79 18.05 -8.54
CA THR A 207 -9.90 17.71 -9.67
C THR A 207 -9.13 16.41 -9.42
N GLN A 208 -8.73 16.17 -8.18
CA GLN A 208 -8.03 14.93 -7.79
C GLN A 208 -8.99 13.77 -7.53
N LYS A 209 -10.32 13.99 -7.60
CA LYS A 209 -11.36 12.99 -7.31
C LYS A 209 -11.17 12.32 -5.95
N LYS A 210 -10.82 13.11 -4.92
CA LYS A 210 -10.51 12.59 -3.59
C LYS A 210 -11.69 12.63 -2.64
N ALA A 211 -11.75 11.64 -1.75
CA ALA A 211 -12.66 11.69 -0.61
C ALA A 211 -12.20 12.77 0.38
N LEU A 212 -13.09 13.14 1.29
CA LEU A 212 -12.82 14.08 2.38
C LEU A 212 -13.51 13.56 3.64
N SER A 213 -12.76 13.49 4.74
CA SER A 213 -13.37 13.40 6.06
C SER A 213 -13.82 14.79 6.49
N ILE A 214 -15.04 14.88 7.04
CA ILE A 214 -15.65 16.14 7.48
C ILE A 214 -16.31 15.94 8.84
N GLY A 215 -15.92 16.74 9.82
CA GLY A 215 -16.70 16.98 11.04
C GLY A 215 -17.91 17.89 10.76
N THR A 216 -19.11 17.45 11.14
CA THR A 216 -20.34 18.25 11.07
C THR A 216 -21.16 18.03 12.33
N PRO A 217 -21.84 19.07 12.87
CA PRO A 217 -22.80 18.86 13.93
C PRO A 217 -23.92 17.95 13.42
N VAL A 218 -24.06 16.78 14.04
CA VAL A 218 -25.19 15.88 13.80
C VAL A 218 -26.17 16.08 14.95
N VAL A 219 -27.38 16.55 14.64
CA VAL A 219 -28.47 16.52 15.61
C VAL A 219 -28.92 15.06 15.70
N SER A 220 -28.62 14.40 16.82
CA SER A 220 -29.15 13.05 17.05
C SER A 220 -30.65 13.14 17.24
N VAL A 221 -31.41 12.79 16.21
CA VAL A 221 -32.85 12.68 16.31
C VAL A 221 -33.15 11.33 16.96
N SER A 222 -33.31 11.33 18.28
CA SER A 222 -33.61 10.13 19.08
C SER A 222 -35.00 9.54 18.83
N HIS A 223 -35.84 10.25 18.07
CA HIS A 223 -37.19 9.84 17.71
C HIS A 223 -37.39 10.01 16.19
N TYR A 224 -37.31 8.92 15.45
CA TYR A 224 -37.82 8.92 14.09
C TYR A 224 -39.31 9.27 14.14
N TYR A 225 -39.79 10.12 13.22
CA TYR A 225 -41.22 10.32 13.08
C TYR A 225 -41.84 8.95 12.83
N PRO A 226 -42.87 8.54 13.61
CA PRO A 226 -43.52 7.28 13.36
C PRO A 226 -44.04 7.27 11.92
N CYS A 227 -43.94 6.14 11.25
CA CYS A 227 -44.53 5.98 9.94
C CYS A 227 -46.04 6.21 10.08
N ILE A 228 -46.53 7.27 9.46
CA ILE A 228 -47.91 7.73 9.57
C ILE A 228 -48.62 7.58 8.23
N GLY A 229 -49.87 7.11 8.29
CA GLY A 229 -50.75 7.06 7.12
C GLY A 229 -50.22 6.11 6.03
N PRO A 230 -50.13 6.56 4.77
CA PRO A 230 -49.78 5.69 3.63
C PRO A 230 -48.39 5.03 3.71
N PHE A 231 -47.47 5.58 4.53
CA PHE A 231 -46.10 5.10 4.66
C PHE A 231 -45.95 3.94 5.65
N LEU A 232 -47.02 3.53 6.34
CA LEU A 232 -47.00 2.38 7.27
C LEU A 232 -46.62 1.05 6.60
N SER A 233 -46.79 0.94 5.28
CA SER A 233 -46.50 -0.27 4.50
C SER A 233 -45.21 -0.17 3.68
N ASP A 234 -44.47 0.94 3.77
CA ASP A 234 -43.20 1.11 3.05
C ASP A 234 -42.09 0.36 3.83
N PRO A 235 -41.29 -0.52 3.18
CA PRO A 235 -40.23 -1.29 3.85
C PRO A 235 -38.98 -0.46 4.21
N HIS A 236 -38.93 0.81 3.82
CA HIS A 236 -37.94 1.80 4.27
C HIS A 236 -38.47 2.67 5.42
N CYS A 237 -39.76 2.48 5.73
CA CYS A 237 -40.35 2.64 7.05
C CYS A 237 -40.25 1.28 7.79
#